data_AF-A0A6N3R9C3-F1
#
_entry.id   AF-A0A6N3R9C3-F1
#
_cell.length_a   1.000
_cell.length_b   1.000
_cell.length_c   1.000
_cell.angle_alpha   90.00
_cell.angle_beta   90.00
_cell.angle_gamma   90.00
#
_symmetry.space_group_name_H-M   'P 1'
#
loop_
_entity.id
_entity.type
_entity.pdbx_description
1 polymer ?
#
loop_
_entity_poly.entity_id
_entity_poly.type
_entity_poly.pdbx_seq_one_letter_code
_entity_poly.pdbx_strand_id
1 'polypeptide(L)'
;MSIYKIPLPLNILEAARERITWTLNTLPRVCVSFSGGKDSGLMLHLTAELARQMGKKICVLFIDWEAQFSCTINYVQSLRELYTDVIEEFYWVALPLTTQNSLSQYQPEWQCWEPDVEWVRQPPQDAITDPDFFCFYQPGMTFEQFVREFAEWFSQKRPAAMMIGIRADESYNRFVAIASLNKQRFADDKPWTTAAPGGHSWYIYPIYDWKVADIWTWYANHQSLCNPLYNLMYQAGVPLRHMRICEPFGPEQRQGLWLYHVIEPDRWAAMCARVSGVKSGGIYAGHDNHFYGHRKILKPEHLDWQEYALLLLNSMPEDDRIKAINEIRMAIHQVSPFREEPVDCVLWVKNSQLMPNDYNPNNVAPPEKKLLQKSIEIDGFTQPIVVTHTDKNAMEIVDGFHRHEIGKGSSSLKLRLKGYLPVTCLEGTRNQRIAATIRHNRARGRHQITAMSEIVRELSQLGWDDNKIGKELGMDSDEVLRLKQINGLQELFADRQYSRAWTVK
;
A
#
# COMPACT_ATOMS: atom_id res chain seq x y z
N MET A 1 -25.79 -9.06 -5.20
CA MET A 1 -27.04 -8.30 -5.00
C MET A 1 -26.80 -6.88 -5.47
N SER A 2 -27.59 -6.39 -6.42
CA SER A 2 -27.57 -4.99 -6.88
C SER A 2 -27.93 -4.07 -5.71
N ILE A 3 -27.10 -3.06 -5.46
CA ILE A 3 -27.33 -2.06 -4.42
C ILE A 3 -28.24 -0.98 -5.01
N TYR A 4 -29.50 -0.93 -4.58
CA TYR A 4 -30.46 0.07 -5.03
C TYR A 4 -30.46 1.30 -4.11
N LYS A 5 -30.51 2.50 -4.70
CA LYS A 5 -30.75 3.74 -3.95
C LYS A 5 -32.24 3.83 -3.59
N ILE A 6 -32.55 3.91 -2.30
CA ILE A 6 -33.93 4.03 -1.83
C ILE A 6 -34.20 5.52 -1.55
N PRO A 7 -35.21 6.15 -2.20
CA PRO A 7 -35.57 7.53 -1.91
C PRO A 7 -36.15 7.66 -0.50
N LEU A 8 -35.82 8.75 0.20
CA LEU A 8 -36.38 9.10 1.50
C LEU A 8 -37.50 10.15 1.33
N PRO A 9 -38.48 10.23 2.25
CA PRO A 9 -39.54 11.24 2.20
C PRO A 9 -39.07 12.64 2.63
N LEU A 10 -37.83 12.76 3.12
CA LEU A 10 -37.22 14.00 3.60
C LEU A 10 -36.38 14.66 2.51
N ASN A 11 -36.24 15.99 2.57
CA ASN A 11 -35.20 16.64 1.79
C ASN A 11 -33.80 16.36 2.39
N ILE A 12 -32.76 16.54 1.59
CA ILE A 12 -31.38 16.23 1.97
C ILE A 12 -30.86 17.03 3.18
N LEU A 13 -31.37 18.25 3.40
CA LEU A 13 -30.98 19.09 4.53
C LEU A 13 -31.63 18.59 5.82
N GLU A 14 -32.91 18.24 5.77
CA GLU A 14 -33.64 17.60 6.88
C GLU A 14 -32.97 16.27 7.25
N ALA A 15 -32.70 15.41 6.26
CA ALA A 15 -32.04 14.13 6.49
C ALA A 15 -30.63 14.30 7.09
N ALA A 16 -29.84 15.28 6.61
CA ALA A 16 -28.54 15.57 7.21
C ALA A 16 -28.66 16.06 8.66
N ARG A 17 -29.62 16.96 8.95
CA ARG A 17 -29.90 17.43 10.31
C ARG A 17 -30.33 16.30 11.23
N GLU A 18 -31.19 15.39 10.78
CA GLU A 18 -31.58 14.20 11.57
C GLU A 18 -30.39 13.30 11.89
N ARG A 19 -29.51 13.04 10.92
CA ARG A 19 -28.29 12.24 11.13
C ARG A 19 -27.34 12.90 12.14
N ILE A 20 -27.16 14.22 12.04
CA ILE A 20 -26.31 14.99 12.97
C ILE A 20 -26.94 15.01 14.36
N THR A 21 -28.23 15.30 14.48
CA THR A 21 -28.96 15.30 15.76
C THR A 21 -28.91 13.92 16.42
N TRP A 22 -29.09 12.84 15.66
CA TRP A 22 -28.88 11.48 16.17
C TRP A 22 -27.47 11.31 16.71
N THR A 23 -26.46 11.77 15.98
CA THR A 23 -25.05 11.62 16.35
C THR A 23 -24.76 12.33 17.68
N LEU A 24 -25.21 13.58 17.82
CA LEU A 24 -25.04 14.39 19.03
C LEU A 24 -25.81 13.85 20.26
N ASN A 25 -26.90 13.11 20.04
CA ASN A 25 -27.69 12.49 21.11
C ASN A 25 -27.15 11.11 21.52
N THR A 26 -26.69 10.32 20.55
CA THR A 26 -26.30 8.92 20.75
C THR A 26 -24.85 8.77 21.18
N LEU A 27 -23.94 9.58 20.64
CA LEU A 27 -22.51 9.44 20.90
C LEU A 27 -22.03 10.56 21.84
N PRO A 28 -21.42 10.23 23.00
CA PRO A 28 -21.07 11.22 24.01
C PRO A 28 -19.94 12.16 23.60
N ARG A 29 -19.10 11.73 22.64
CA ARG A 29 -18.00 12.54 22.10
C ARG A 29 -18.11 12.58 20.59
N VAL A 30 -18.11 13.77 20.03
CA VAL A 30 -18.27 13.99 18.58
C VAL A 30 -17.13 14.88 18.10
N CYS A 31 -16.32 14.35 17.17
CA CYS A 31 -15.27 15.09 16.49
C CYS A 31 -15.64 15.29 15.01
N VAL A 32 -15.61 16.53 14.54
CA VAL A 32 -15.85 16.87 13.14
C VAL A 32 -14.51 16.95 12.41
N SER A 33 -14.31 16.12 11.40
CA SER A 33 -13.15 16.23 10.51
C SER A 33 -13.39 17.36 9.50
N PHE A 34 -12.57 18.39 9.60
CA PHE A 34 -12.67 19.62 8.81
C PHE A 34 -11.42 19.81 7.97
N SER A 35 -11.57 20.00 6.65
CA SER A 35 -10.44 20.15 5.72
C SER A 35 -10.28 21.57 5.17
N GLY A 36 -11.15 22.50 5.57
CA GLY A 36 -11.29 23.81 4.92
C GLY A 36 -12.04 23.76 3.59
N GLY A 37 -12.49 22.59 3.13
CA GLY A 37 -13.29 22.42 1.91
C GLY A 37 -14.79 22.70 2.10
N LYS A 38 -15.50 22.98 1.00
CA LYS A 38 -16.94 23.32 0.96
C LYS A 38 -17.82 22.30 1.68
N ASP A 39 -17.53 21.01 1.49
CA ASP A 39 -18.32 19.90 2.02
C ASP A 39 -18.12 19.77 3.54
N SER A 40 -16.86 19.81 3.97
CA SER A 40 -16.51 19.75 5.40
C SER A 40 -16.90 21.02 6.17
N GLY A 41 -16.84 22.19 5.53
CA GLY A 41 -17.27 23.46 6.11
C GLY A 41 -18.78 23.47 6.34
N LEU A 42 -19.57 23.01 5.36
CA LEU A 42 -21.02 22.90 5.49
C LEU A 42 -21.40 21.93 6.61
N MET A 43 -20.73 20.77 6.67
CA MET A 43 -20.93 19.81 7.75
C MET A 43 -20.60 20.43 9.13
N LEU A 44 -19.53 21.21 9.24
CA LEU A 44 -19.17 21.91 10.48
C LEU A 44 -20.21 22.96 10.86
N HIS A 45 -20.68 23.79 9.92
CA HIS A 45 -21.75 24.75 10.16
C HIS A 45 -23.02 24.07 10.72
N LEU A 46 -23.52 23.04 10.03
CA LEU A 46 -24.72 22.31 10.47
C LEU A 46 -24.54 21.66 11.84
N THR A 47 -23.37 21.06 12.07
CA THR A 47 -23.08 20.37 13.34
C THR A 47 -22.94 21.35 14.49
N ALA A 48 -22.25 22.47 14.28
CA ALA A 48 -22.07 23.50 15.28
C ALA A 48 -23.39 24.21 15.64
N GLU A 49 -24.24 24.50 14.65
CA GLU A 49 -25.59 25.05 14.88
C GLU A 49 -26.46 24.12 15.73
N LEU A 50 -26.51 22.83 15.39
CA LEU A 50 -27.29 21.85 16.16
C LEU A 50 -26.70 21.61 17.54
N ALA A 51 -25.38 21.54 17.67
CA ALA A 51 -24.71 21.44 18.96
C ALA A 51 -25.06 22.64 19.87
N ARG A 52 -25.05 23.85 19.31
CA ARG A 52 -25.47 25.08 20.00
C ARG A 52 -26.90 24.99 20.50
N GLN A 53 -27.83 24.58 19.63
CA GLN A 53 -29.26 24.43 19.98
C GLN A 53 -29.48 23.39 21.07
N MET A 54 -28.68 22.32 21.08
CA MET A 54 -28.80 21.21 22.02
C MET A 54 -27.97 21.41 23.31
N GLY A 55 -27.24 22.52 23.44
CA GLY A 55 -26.31 22.76 24.55
C GLY A 55 -25.19 21.72 24.63
N LYS A 56 -24.77 21.17 23.49
CA LYS A 56 -23.71 20.17 23.37
C LYS A 56 -22.40 20.82 22.92
N LYS A 57 -21.30 20.17 23.25
CA LYS A 57 -19.97 20.51 22.74
C LYS A 57 -19.51 19.51 21.70
N ILE A 58 -18.68 19.98 20.77
CA ILE A 58 -18.04 19.15 19.74
C ILE A 58 -16.53 19.43 19.71
N CYS A 59 -15.76 18.47 19.22
CA CYS A 59 -14.35 18.68 18.87
C CYS A 59 -14.21 18.86 17.35
N VAL A 60 -13.13 19.49 16.90
CA VAL A 60 -12.80 19.61 15.48
C VAL A 60 -11.39 19.10 15.24
N LEU A 61 -11.20 18.30 14.19
CA LEU A 61 -9.89 17.87 13.71
C LEU A 61 -9.60 18.54 12.38
N PHE A 62 -8.54 19.35 12.33
CA PHE A 62 -7.99 19.94 11.12
C PHE A 62 -6.55 19.45 10.94
N ILE A 63 -6.28 18.79 9.82
CA ILE A 63 -4.92 18.36 9.45
C ILE A 63 -4.34 19.40 8.51
N ASP A 64 -3.27 20.02 8.98
CA ASP A 64 -2.53 21.04 8.29
C ASP A 64 -1.45 20.40 7.41
N TRP A 65 -1.54 20.60 6.10
CA TRP A 65 -0.64 20.01 5.13
C TRP A 65 0.57 20.89 4.79
N GLU A 66 0.87 21.96 5.52
CA GLU A 66 1.95 22.91 5.22
C GLU A 66 1.66 23.78 3.97
N ALA A 67 1.30 23.17 2.84
CA ALA A 67 1.15 23.81 1.54
C ALA A 67 -0.29 24.23 1.16
N GLN A 68 -1.24 24.31 2.10
CA GLN A 68 -2.61 24.80 1.83
C GLN A 68 -2.64 26.32 1.57
N PHE A 69 -3.50 26.79 0.65
CA PHE A 69 -3.71 28.22 0.34
C PHE A 69 -3.99 29.11 1.57
N SER A 70 -3.54 30.37 1.56
CA SER A 70 -3.61 31.31 2.69
C SER A 70 -5.05 31.61 3.02
N CYS A 71 -5.88 31.81 1.98
CA CYS A 71 -7.31 32.01 2.15
C CYS A 71 -8.01 30.80 2.79
N THR A 72 -7.50 29.58 2.58
CA THR A 72 -8.00 28.39 3.27
C THR A 72 -7.62 28.39 4.74
N ILE A 73 -6.37 28.72 5.07
CA ILE A 73 -5.91 28.82 6.46
C ILE A 73 -6.66 29.92 7.21
N ASN A 74 -6.84 31.09 6.60
CA ASN A 74 -7.63 32.18 7.17
C ASN A 74 -9.10 31.77 7.37
N TYR A 75 -9.69 31.04 6.41
CA TYR A 75 -11.05 30.51 6.55
C TYR A 75 -11.17 29.52 7.71
N VAL A 76 -10.19 28.62 7.87
CA VAL A 76 -10.16 27.65 8.97
C VAL A 76 -10.10 28.38 10.32
N GLN A 77 -9.24 29.38 10.43
CA GLN A 77 -9.15 30.24 11.61
C GLN A 77 -10.47 30.96 11.90
N SER A 78 -11.12 31.54 10.89
CA SER A 78 -12.41 32.22 11.07
C SER A 78 -13.51 31.28 11.56
N LEU A 79 -13.57 30.02 11.09
CA LEU A 79 -14.55 29.06 11.62
C LEU A 79 -14.25 28.62 13.05
N ARG A 80 -12.97 28.48 13.41
CA ARG A 80 -12.56 28.18 14.78
C ARG A 80 -13.03 29.27 15.74
N GLU A 81 -12.83 30.54 15.37
CA GLU A 81 -13.28 31.69 16.16
C GLU A 81 -14.81 31.78 16.22
N LEU A 82 -15.49 31.64 15.07
CA LEU A 82 -16.95 31.73 14.96
C LEU A 82 -17.68 30.71 15.84
N TYR A 83 -17.09 29.53 16.03
CA TYR A 83 -17.68 28.41 16.77
C TYR A 83 -16.98 28.09 18.08
N THR A 84 -16.17 29.01 18.62
CA THR A 84 -15.50 28.84 19.92
C THR A 84 -16.50 28.59 21.06
N ASP A 85 -17.74 29.05 20.94
CA ASP A 85 -18.79 28.82 21.92
C ASP A 85 -19.28 27.36 21.98
N VAL A 86 -19.08 26.55 20.93
CA VAL A 86 -19.50 25.13 20.88
C VAL A 86 -18.36 24.15 20.70
N ILE A 87 -17.20 24.61 20.22
CA ILE A 87 -16.01 23.79 20.09
C ILE A 87 -15.37 23.65 21.46
N GLU A 88 -15.26 22.42 21.95
CA GLU A 88 -14.52 22.07 23.18
C GLU A 88 -13.02 22.06 22.93
N GLU A 89 -12.59 21.40 21.85
CA GLU A 89 -11.19 21.32 21.47
C GLU A 89 -11.06 21.39 19.94
N PHE A 90 -10.10 22.20 19.48
CA PHE A 90 -9.78 22.34 18.06
C PHE A 90 -8.38 21.78 17.81
N TYR A 91 -8.31 20.52 17.39
CA TYR A 91 -7.06 19.85 17.06
C TYR A 91 -6.55 20.36 15.71
N TRP A 92 -5.76 21.44 15.75
CA TRP A 92 -4.99 21.91 14.60
C TRP A 92 -3.67 21.14 14.54
N VAL A 93 -3.61 20.10 13.73
CA VAL A 93 -2.47 19.19 13.68
C VAL A 93 -1.49 19.65 12.59
N ALA A 94 -0.31 20.10 13.01
CA ALA A 94 0.82 20.47 12.15
C ALA A 94 2.04 19.58 12.48
N LEU A 95 1.81 18.26 12.48
CA LEU A 95 2.82 17.23 12.74
C LEU A 95 3.37 16.65 11.42
N PRO A 96 4.59 16.09 11.44
CA PRO A 96 5.12 15.38 10.29
C PRO A 96 4.24 14.19 9.88
N LEU A 97 3.57 14.27 8.74
CA LEU A 97 2.71 13.21 8.21
C LEU A 97 3.07 12.89 6.76
N THR A 98 3.25 11.61 6.47
CA THR A 98 3.64 11.12 5.14
C THR A 98 2.41 10.83 4.29
N THR A 99 2.45 11.26 3.03
CA THR A 99 1.44 10.98 2.00
C THR A 99 2.10 10.76 0.65
N GLN A 100 1.32 10.28 -0.33
CA GLN A 100 1.82 10.03 -1.68
C GLN A 100 2.12 11.34 -2.41
N ASN A 101 3.30 11.41 -3.03
CA ASN A 101 3.65 12.43 -4.01
C ASN A 101 3.47 11.87 -5.43
N SER A 102 2.40 12.30 -6.09
CA SER A 102 2.06 11.86 -7.46
C SER A 102 2.74 12.67 -8.57
N LEU A 103 3.78 13.43 -8.24
CA LEU A 103 4.49 14.33 -9.15
C LEU A 103 5.91 13.86 -9.47
N SER A 104 6.44 12.91 -8.70
CA SER A 104 7.82 12.44 -8.84
C SER A 104 7.89 10.94 -8.62
N GLN A 105 8.59 10.23 -9.51
CA GLN A 105 8.95 8.83 -9.27
C GLN A 105 10.20 8.72 -8.37
N TYR A 106 11.05 9.75 -8.35
CA TYR A 106 12.26 9.77 -7.52
C TYR A 106 11.96 10.06 -6.04
N GLN A 107 10.90 10.82 -5.79
CA GLN A 107 10.40 11.10 -4.45
C GLN A 107 8.89 10.82 -4.44
N PRO A 108 8.48 9.55 -4.39
CA PRO A 108 7.08 9.13 -4.52
C PRO A 108 6.22 9.41 -3.28
N GLU A 109 6.85 9.88 -2.20
CA GLU A 109 6.23 10.26 -0.94
C GLU A 109 6.65 11.67 -0.56
N TRP A 110 5.76 12.38 0.12
CA TRP A 110 6.05 13.69 0.71
C TRP A 110 5.56 13.72 2.15
N GLN A 111 6.34 14.35 3.01
CA GLN A 111 6.01 14.56 4.40
C GLN A 111 5.78 16.05 4.64
N CYS A 112 4.56 16.45 5.01
CA CYS A 112 4.35 17.82 5.49
C CYS A 112 5.08 18.01 6.82
N TRP A 113 5.52 19.23 7.14
CA TRP A 113 6.15 19.57 8.42
C TRP A 113 7.37 18.73 8.81
N GLU A 114 8.06 18.16 7.82
CA GLU A 114 9.29 17.37 8.00
C GLU A 114 10.35 18.18 8.80
N PRO A 115 11.01 17.61 9.81
CA PRO A 115 12.09 18.31 10.52
C PRO A 115 13.27 18.66 9.61
N ASP A 116 14.03 19.68 10.00
CA ASP A 116 15.31 20.06 9.37
C ASP A 116 15.25 20.47 7.88
N VAL A 117 14.06 20.83 7.38
CA VAL A 117 13.88 21.37 6.02
C VAL A 117 13.13 22.70 6.06
N GLU A 118 13.31 23.51 5.01
CA GLU A 118 12.60 24.78 4.87
C GLU A 118 11.14 24.54 4.44
N TRP A 119 10.18 24.85 5.33
CA TRP A 119 8.75 24.69 5.07
C TRP A 119 8.17 25.78 4.16
N VAL A 120 7.09 25.45 3.46
CA VAL A 120 6.35 26.40 2.59
C VAL A 120 5.77 27.58 3.38
N ARG A 121 5.42 27.37 4.65
CA ARG A 121 4.98 28.41 5.60
C ARG A 121 5.19 27.94 7.02
N GLN A 122 4.96 28.82 7.97
CA GLN A 122 4.91 28.46 9.39
C GLN A 122 3.50 28.02 9.82
N PRO A 123 3.37 27.11 10.81
CA PRO A 123 2.09 26.79 11.40
C PRO A 123 1.64 27.92 12.34
N PRO A 124 0.34 28.06 12.64
CA PRO A 124 -0.13 28.94 13.71
C PRO A 124 0.51 28.60 15.06
N GLN A 125 0.64 29.59 15.95
CA GLN A 125 1.34 29.43 17.23
C GLN A 125 0.72 28.37 18.15
N ASP A 126 -0.59 28.16 18.04
CA ASP A 126 -1.36 27.22 18.85
C ASP A 126 -1.66 25.90 18.12
N ALA A 127 -1.01 25.67 16.98
CA ALA A 127 -1.04 24.38 16.31
C ALA A 127 -0.24 23.33 17.10
N ILE A 128 -0.73 22.10 17.07
CA ILE A 128 -0.05 20.93 17.62
C ILE A 128 1.14 20.60 16.70
N THR A 129 2.32 21.00 17.14
CA THR A 129 3.60 20.79 16.47
C THR A 129 4.54 19.87 17.26
N ASP A 130 4.20 19.61 18.53
CA ASP A 130 4.95 18.71 19.42
C ASP A 130 4.62 17.24 19.11
N PRO A 131 5.59 16.42 18.67
CA PRO A 131 5.41 14.99 18.45
C PRO A 131 4.89 14.21 19.66
N ASP A 132 5.15 14.69 20.88
CA ASP A 132 4.78 13.99 22.12
C ASP A 132 3.33 14.28 22.56
N PHE A 133 2.62 15.18 21.87
CA PHE A 133 1.24 15.55 22.20
C PHE A 133 0.29 14.34 22.15
N PHE A 134 0.45 13.48 21.13
CA PHE A 134 -0.33 12.26 20.97
C PHE A 134 0.52 11.04 21.31
N CYS A 135 0.14 10.30 22.35
CA CYS A 135 0.89 9.11 22.77
C CYS A 135 0.95 7.97 21.73
N PHE A 136 0.13 8.02 20.68
CA PHE A 136 0.13 7.05 19.59
C PHE A 136 0.96 7.51 18.38
N TYR A 137 1.33 8.80 18.33
CA TYR A 137 2.00 9.36 17.17
C TYR A 137 3.39 8.74 17.01
N GLN A 138 3.73 8.46 15.76
CA GLN A 138 5.05 7.99 15.37
C GLN A 138 5.59 8.93 14.29
N PRO A 139 6.85 9.39 14.38
CA PRO A 139 7.43 10.29 13.40
C PRO A 139 7.26 9.75 11.97
N GLY A 140 6.65 10.57 11.12
CA GLY A 140 6.45 10.25 9.70
C GLY A 140 5.43 9.15 9.41
N MET A 141 4.55 8.80 10.35
CA MET A 141 3.44 7.90 10.09
C MET A 141 2.55 8.41 8.94
N THR A 142 1.89 7.50 8.24
CA THR A 142 1.01 7.90 7.14
C THR A 142 -0.24 8.60 7.68
N PHE A 143 -0.84 9.44 6.86
CA PHE A 143 -2.12 10.08 7.18
C PHE A 143 -3.23 9.06 7.51
N GLU A 144 -3.33 7.97 6.77
CA GLU A 144 -4.34 6.92 6.99
C GLU A 144 -4.14 6.26 8.35
N GLN A 145 -2.89 6.03 8.75
CA GLN A 145 -2.57 5.52 10.08
C GLN A 145 -2.92 6.57 11.14
N PHE A 146 -2.56 7.84 10.93
CA PHE A 146 -2.83 8.90 11.89
C PHE A 146 -4.33 9.05 12.18
N VAL A 147 -5.18 9.15 11.15
CA VAL A 147 -6.64 9.31 11.36
C VAL A 147 -7.26 8.10 12.05
N ARG A 148 -6.74 6.90 11.80
CA ARG A 148 -7.19 5.66 12.45
C ARG A 148 -6.82 5.65 13.93
N GLU A 149 -5.56 5.92 14.25
CA GLU A 149 -5.08 5.94 15.64
C GLU A 149 -5.69 7.12 16.42
N PHE A 150 -5.87 8.28 15.76
CA PHE A 150 -6.57 9.43 16.34
C PHE A 150 -8.01 9.06 16.72
N ALA A 151 -8.75 8.33 15.88
CA ALA A 151 -10.13 7.93 16.19
C ALA A 151 -10.19 7.01 17.44
N GLU A 152 -9.22 6.11 17.61
CA GLU A 152 -9.15 5.25 18.78
C GLU A 152 -8.71 6.03 20.04
N TRP A 153 -7.68 6.86 19.94
CA TRP A 153 -7.24 7.74 21.01
C TRP A 153 -8.34 8.71 21.45
N PHE A 154 -9.01 9.34 20.49
CA PHE A 154 -10.13 10.24 20.74
C PHE A 154 -11.29 9.52 21.40
N SER A 155 -11.51 8.23 21.14
CA SER A 155 -12.58 7.47 21.80
C SER A 155 -12.38 7.36 23.33
N GLN A 156 -11.13 7.34 23.80
CA GLN A 156 -10.77 6.98 25.17
C GLN A 156 -11.46 5.67 25.64
N LYS A 157 -11.58 4.68 24.74
CA LYS A 157 -12.28 3.41 24.97
C LYS A 157 -13.76 3.58 25.34
N ARG A 158 -14.37 4.68 24.89
CA ARG A 158 -15.80 4.97 25.03
C ARG A 158 -16.39 5.30 23.65
N PRO A 159 -17.70 5.12 23.46
CA PRO A 159 -18.33 5.42 22.19
C PRO A 159 -18.04 6.85 21.71
N ALA A 160 -17.51 7.00 20.49
CA ALA A 160 -17.20 8.31 19.92
C ALA A 160 -17.53 8.38 18.41
N ALA A 161 -17.86 9.58 17.94
CA ALA A 161 -18.16 9.86 16.56
C ALA A 161 -16.99 10.59 15.88
N MET A 162 -16.59 10.11 14.71
CA MET A 162 -15.71 10.81 13.77
C MET A 162 -16.53 11.21 12.55
N MET A 163 -16.95 12.46 12.46
CA MET A 163 -17.80 12.94 11.35
C MET A 163 -16.95 13.32 10.14
N ILE A 164 -17.28 12.79 8.96
CA ILE A 164 -16.50 12.99 7.74
C ILE A 164 -17.43 13.46 6.61
N GLY A 165 -17.05 14.56 5.97
CA GLY A 165 -17.81 15.21 4.90
C GLY A 165 -17.60 14.57 3.52
N ILE A 166 -17.80 13.26 3.38
CA ILE A 166 -17.77 12.59 2.07
C ILE A 166 -19.12 12.70 1.36
N ARG A 167 -19.13 12.75 0.02
CA ARG A 167 -20.34 12.59 -0.79
C ARG A 167 -20.21 11.41 -1.74
N ALA A 168 -21.23 10.57 -1.79
CA ALA A 168 -21.28 9.37 -2.63
C ALA A 168 -21.26 9.70 -4.13
N ASP A 169 -21.70 10.90 -4.50
CA ASP A 169 -21.71 11.41 -5.89
C ASP A 169 -20.30 11.70 -6.43
N GLU A 170 -19.28 11.78 -5.57
CA GLU A 170 -17.92 12.16 -5.97
C GLU A 170 -17.10 11.01 -6.54
N SER A 171 -17.35 9.77 -6.09
CA SER A 171 -16.66 8.60 -6.62
C SER A 171 -17.37 7.30 -6.26
N TYR A 172 -17.10 6.25 -7.04
CA TYR A 172 -17.53 4.90 -6.72
C TYR A 172 -17.03 4.43 -5.34
N ASN A 173 -15.78 4.72 -4.98
CA ASN A 173 -15.22 4.35 -3.67
C ASN A 173 -15.99 5.01 -2.51
N ARG A 174 -16.36 6.29 -2.66
CA ARG A 174 -17.19 7.00 -1.67
C ARG A 174 -18.61 6.44 -1.60
N PHE A 175 -19.19 6.02 -2.73
CA PHE A 175 -20.46 5.29 -2.72
C PHE A 175 -20.36 3.95 -1.99
N VAL A 176 -19.31 3.16 -2.25
CA VAL A 176 -19.05 1.88 -1.57
C VAL A 176 -18.85 2.08 -0.07
N ALA A 177 -18.19 3.16 0.37
CA ALA A 177 -18.03 3.49 1.78
C ALA A 177 -19.38 3.58 2.52
N ILE A 178 -20.45 4.02 1.84
CA ILE A 178 -21.81 4.04 2.38
C ILE A 178 -22.51 2.69 2.18
N ALA A 179 -22.47 2.17 0.97
CA ALA A 179 -23.36 1.10 0.54
C ALA A 179 -22.86 -0.32 0.85
N SER A 180 -21.58 -0.48 1.22
CA SER A 180 -21.01 -1.79 1.53
C SER A 180 -21.85 -2.53 2.58
N LEU A 181 -22.12 -3.81 2.31
CA LEU A 181 -22.76 -4.75 3.24
C LEU A 181 -21.74 -5.42 4.16
N ASN A 182 -20.45 -5.38 3.80
CA ASN A 182 -19.37 -6.04 4.55
C ASN A 182 -18.85 -5.16 5.70
N LYS A 183 -19.25 -3.89 5.76
CA LYS A 183 -18.83 -2.98 6.83
C LYS A 183 -19.69 -3.18 8.07
N GLN A 184 -19.06 -3.10 9.24
CA GLN A 184 -19.79 -3.03 10.50
C GLN A 184 -20.39 -1.63 10.65
N ARG A 185 -21.71 -1.57 10.80
CA ARG A 185 -22.46 -0.33 11.04
C ARG A 185 -22.75 -0.20 12.53
N PHE A 186 -23.14 1.00 12.96
CA PHE A 186 -23.66 1.19 14.31
C PHE A 186 -24.97 0.42 14.51
N ALA A 187 -25.86 0.47 13.51
CA ALA A 187 -27.11 -0.29 13.45
C ALA A 187 -27.50 -0.55 11.99
N ASP A 188 -28.34 -1.56 11.75
CA ASP A 188 -28.75 -1.97 10.40
C ASP A 188 -29.41 -0.83 9.61
N ASP A 189 -30.20 -0.01 10.29
CA ASP A 189 -30.91 1.15 9.76
C ASP A 189 -30.07 2.44 9.71
N LYS A 190 -28.75 2.34 9.96
CA LYS A 190 -27.78 3.45 9.93
C LYS A 190 -26.66 3.19 8.90
N PRO A 191 -26.99 3.13 7.59
CA PRO A 191 -26.02 2.83 6.54
C PRO A 191 -24.92 3.89 6.38
N TRP A 192 -25.11 5.09 6.93
CA TRP A 192 -24.14 6.18 6.92
C TRP A 192 -23.11 6.11 8.06
N THR A 193 -23.10 5.01 8.83
CA THR A 193 -22.10 4.76 9.88
C THR A 193 -21.11 3.67 9.45
N THR A 194 -19.92 3.66 10.05
CA THR A 194 -18.93 2.58 9.91
C THR A 194 -18.13 2.48 11.19
N ALA A 195 -18.09 1.31 11.82
CA ALA A 195 -17.25 1.06 12.99
C ALA A 195 -15.78 1.18 12.60
N ALA A 196 -15.01 1.92 13.40
CA ALA A 196 -13.56 1.95 13.29
C ALA A 196 -12.96 0.62 13.81
N PRO A 197 -11.77 0.22 13.35
CA PRO A 197 -11.15 -1.05 13.73
C PRO A 197 -10.99 -1.29 15.24
N GLY A 198 -10.83 -0.22 16.04
CA GLY A 198 -10.70 -0.32 17.49
C GLY A 198 -12.00 -0.56 18.26
N GLY A 199 -13.16 -0.50 17.57
CA GLY A 199 -14.46 -0.89 18.13
C GLY A 199 -15.15 0.15 19.03
N HIS A 200 -14.47 1.23 19.42
CA HIS A 200 -15.02 2.28 20.28
C HIS A 200 -15.43 3.55 19.53
N SER A 201 -15.04 3.69 18.26
CA SER A 201 -15.38 4.86 17.44
C SER A 201 -16.12 4.47 16.17
N TRP A 202 -16.95 5.38 15.67
CA TRP A 202 -17.68 5.24 14.43
C TRP A 202 -17.41 6.42 13.51
N TYR A 203 -17.07 6.12 12.26
CA TYR A 203 -17.10 7.09 11.18
C TYR A 203 -18.55 7.37 10.79
N ILE A 204 -18.91 8.65 10.75
CA ILE A 204 -20.25 9.16 10.51
C ILE A 204 -20.23 10.02 9.25
N TYR A 205 -21.13 9.76 8.30
CA TYR A 205 -21.18 10.45 7.01
C TYR A 205 -22.51 11.20 6.82
N PRO A 206 -22.79 12.34 7.47
CA PRO A 206 -24.13 12.93 7.48
C PRO A 206 -24.62 13.45 6.12
N ILE A 207 -23.68 13.89 5.28
CA ILE A 207 -23.97 14.56 4.00
C ILE A 207 -23.74 13.66 2.78
N TYR A 208 -23.69 12.34 2.97
CA TYR A 208 -23.26 11.40 1.92
C TYR A 208 -24.10 11.44 0.63
N ASP A 209 -25.36 11.82 0.72
CA ASP A 209 -26.34 11.87 -0.36
C ASP A 209 -26.43 13.24 -1.05
N TRP A 210 -25.62 14.22 -0.61
CA TRP A 210 -25.59 15.55 -1.20
C TRP A 210 -24.86 15.57 -2.54
N LYS A 211 -25.34 16.39 -3.47
CA LYS A 211 -24.67 16.73 -4.73
C LYS A 211 -23.95 18.07 -4.61
N VAL A 212 -23.05 18.34 -5.56
CA VAL A 212 -22.30 19.61 -5.57
C VAL A 212 -23.24 20.83 -5.67
N ALA A 213 -24.33 20.74 -6.43
CA ALA A 213 -25.31 21.82 -6.55
C ALA A 213 -26.02 22.10 -5.22
N ASP A 214 -26.29 21.07 -4.43
CA ASP A 214 -26.96 21.18 -3.14
C ASP A 214 -26.10 21.94 -2.12
N ILE A 215 -24.79 21.66 -2.10
CA ILE A 215 -23.81 22.36 -1.26
C ILE A 215 -23.84 23.87 -1.56
N TRP A 216 -23.76 24.25 -2.84
CA TRP A 216 -23.77 25.65 -3.24
C TRP A 216 -25.11 26.33 -2.99
N THR A 217 -26.22 25.60 -3.18
CA THR A 217 -27.57 26.10 -2.88
C THR A 217 -27.72 26.40 -1.40
N TRP A 218 -27.17 25.54 -0.54
CA TRP A 218 -27.16 25.76 0.90
C TRP A 218 -26.38 27.03 1.28
N TYR A 219 -25.15 27.20 0.79
CA TYR A 219 -24.35 28.40 1.07
C TYR A 219 -25.04 29.69 0.58
N ALA A 220 -25.65 29.65 -0.61
CA ALA A 220 -26.38 30.79 -1.16
C ALA A 220 -27.59 31.18 -0.28
N ASN A 221 -28.32 30.19 0.24
CA ASN A 221 -29.52 30.42 1.04
C ASN A 221 -29.22 30.81 2.50
N HIS A 222 -28.13 30.32 3.08
CA HIS A 222 -27.79 30.56 4.50
C HIS A 222 -26.79 31.68 4.71
N GLN A 223 -26.13 32.17 3.65
CA GLN A 223 -25.09 33.21 3.71
C GLN A 223 -23.99 32.91 4.73
N SER A 224 -23.73 31.62 4.99
CA SER A 224 -22.68 31.17 5.90
C SER A 224 -21.30 31.37 5.28
N LEU A 225 -20.28 31.52 6.13
CA LEU A 225 -18.89 31.66 5.67
C LEU A 225 -18.48 30.46 4.82
N CYS A 226 -18.06 30.71 3.59
CA CYS A 226 -17.48 29.70 2.71
C CYS A 226 -16.02 30.05 2.43
N ASN A 227 -15.21 29.05 2.14
CA ASN A 227 -13.81 29.26 1.81
C ASN A 227 -13.67 30.18 0.57
N PRO A 228 -13.03 31.37 0.70
CA PRO A 228 -12.91 32.32 -0.40
C PRO A 228 -12.17 31.76 -1.63
N LEU A 229 -11.36 30.71 -1.46
CA LEU A 229 -10.66 30.04 -2.55
C LEU A 229 -11.61 29.58 -3.66
N TYR A 230 -12.83 29.17 -3.32
CA TYR A 230 -13.77 28.71 -4.33
C TYR A 230 -14.22 29.80 -5.30
N ASN A 231 -14.32 31.05 -4.83
CA ASN A 231 -14.60 32.19 -5.71
C ASN A 231 -13.42 32.45 -6.65
N LEU A 232 -12.19 32.31 -6.16
CA LEU A 232 -10.98 32.44 -6.99
C LEU A 232 -10.87 31.31 -8.01
N MET A 233 -11.17 30.07 -7.62
CA MET A 233 -11.25 28.93 -8.54
C MET A 233 -12.30 29.16 -9.62
N TYR A 234 -13.47 29.68 -9.25
CA TYR A 234 -14.54 30.01 -10.20
C TYR A 234 -14.11 31.09 -11.19
N GLN A 235 -13.50 32.17 -10.69
CA GLN A 235 -12.94 33.25 -11.53
C GLN A 235 -11.84 32.75 -12.46
N ALA A 236 -11.05 31.77 -12.02
CA ALA A 236 -10.03 31.10 -12.83
C ALA A 236 -10.61 30.07 -13.83
N GLY A 237 -11.94 29.89 -13.88
CA GLY A 237 -12.61 29.00 -14.82
C GLY A 237 -12.60 27.52 -14.44
N VAL A 238 -12.27 27.17 -13.18
CA VAL A 238 -12.30 25.79 -12.70
C VAL A 238 -13.76 25.29 -12.67
N PRO A 239 -14.09 24.15 -13.31
CA PRO A 239 -15.45 23.60 -13.23
C PRO A 239 -15.83 23.23 -11.80
N LEU A 240 -17.09 23.46 -11.40
CA LEU A 240 -17.60 23.18 -10.04
C LEU A 240 -17.27 21.78 -9.52
N ARG A 241 -17.30 20.77 -10.40
CA ARG A 241 -16.98 19.37 -10.05
C ARG A 241 -15.51 19.14 -9.71
N HIS A 242 -14.60 19.99 -10.18
CA HIS A 242 -13.15 19.92 -9.93
C HIS A 242 -12.70 20.85 -8.79
N MET A 243 -13.60 21.66 -8.23
CA MET A 243 -13.32 22.51 -7.09
C MET A 243 -13.18 21.70 -5.80
N ARG A 244 -11.94 21.35 -5.48
CA ARG A 244 -11.57 20.51 -4.33
C ARG A 244 -10.43 21.15 -3.55
N ILE A 245 -10.45 20.93 -2.24
CA ILE A 245 -9.38 21.32 -1.32
C ILE A 245 -8.98 20.05 -0.56
N CYS A 246 -7.75 19.61 -0.76
CA CYS A 246 -7.10 18.53 -0.03
C CYS A 246 -5.57 18.64 -0.19
N GLU A 247 -4.82 17.62 0.22
CA GLU A 247 -3.37 17.52 0.08
C GLU A 247 -2.92 17.80 -1.38
N PRO A 248 -2.00 18.75 -1.62
CA PRO A 248 -1.80 19.33 -2.96
C PRO A 248 -1.09 18.41 -3.96
N PHE A 249 -0.34 17.41 -3.48
CA PHE A 249 0.52 16.57 -4.33
C PHE A 249 -0.04 15.16 -4.58
N GLY A 250 -1.23 14.88 -4.03
CA GLY A 250 -1.94 13.62 -4.25
C GLY A 250 -2.47 13.46 -5.69
N PRO A 251 -2.87 12.24 -6.10
CA PRO A 251 -3.35 11.94 -7.45
C PRO A 251 -4.54 12.81 -7.90
N GLU A 252 -5.45 13.12 -6.97
CA GLU A 252 -6.67 13.88 -7.23
C GLU A 252 -6.41 15.38 -7.31
N GLN A 253 -5.65 15.95 -6.37
CA GLN A 253 -5.51 17.40 -6.22
C GLN A 253 -4.44 18.01 -7.11
N ARG A 254 -3.47 17.22 -7.58
CA ARG A 254 -2.40 17.72 -8.44
C ARG A 254 -2.89 18.50 -9.66
N GLN A 255 -4.09 18.18 -10.16
CA GLN A 255 -4.73 18.88 -11.28
C GLN A 255 -4.95 20.37 -11.01
N GLY A 256 -5.09 20.77 -9.74
CA GLY A 256 -5.26 22.16 -9.31
C GLY A 256 -3.94 22.89 -9.01
N LEU A 257 -2.77 22.26 -9.17
CA LEU A 257 -1.49 22.89 -8.79
C LEU A 257 -1.17 24.17 -9.55
N TRP A 258 -1.61 24.28 -10.80
CA TRP A 258 -1.44 25.49 -11.61
C TRP A 258 -2.08 26.74 -10.96
N LEU A 259 -3.10 26.56 -10.11
CA LEU A 259 -3.74 27.67 -9.40
C LEU A 259 -2.81 28.36 -8.41
N TYR A 260 -1.83 27.66 -7.82
CA TYR A 260 -0.86 28.29 -6.92
C TYR A 260 -0.03 29.34 -7.65
N HIS A 261 0.36 29.08 -8.90
CA HIS A 261 1.09 30.06 -9.71
C HIS A 261 0.28 31.34 -9.97
N VAL A 262 -1.04 31.24 -10.02
CA VAL A 262 -1.94 32.38 -10.30
C VAL A 262 -2.36 33.11 -9.02
N ILE A 263 -2.66 32.36 -7.96
CA ILE A 263 -3.26 32.88 -6.73
C ILE A 263 -2.21 33.23 -5.67
N GLU A 264 -1.12 32.45 -5.56
CA GLU A 264 -0.08 32.60 -4.52
C GLU A 264 1.34 32.41 -5.08
N PRO A 265 1.86 33.34 -5.89
CA PRO A 265 3.15 33.18 -6.58
C PRO A 265 4.33 32.97 -5.63
N ASP A 266 4.33 33.63 -4.47
CA ASP A 266 5.42 33.46 -3.48
C ASP A 266 5.42 32.05 -2.87
N ARG A 267 4.24 31.50 -2.56
CA ARG A 267 4.14 30.13 -2.06
C ARG A 267 4.45 29.10 -3.13
N TRP A 268 4.10 29.40 -4.38
CA TRP A 268 4.48 28.55 -5.50
C TRP A 268 6.01 28.36 -5.58
N ALA A 269 6.79 29.42 -5.38
CA ALA A 269 8.24 29.33 -5.34
C ALA A 269 8.73 28.43 -4.19
N ALA A 270 8.20 28.62 -2.98
CA ALA A 270 8.53 27.79 -1.83
C ALA A 270 8.13 26.31 -2.04
N MET A 271 6.96 26.03 -2.62
CA MET A 271 6.52 24.67 -2.96
C MET A 271 7.45 24.01 -3.99
N CYS A 272 7.90 24.76 -5.01
CA CYS A 272 8.85 24.27 -6.00
C CYS A 272 10.21 23.90 -5.40
N ALA A 273 10.65 24.64 -4.38
CA ALA A 273 11.88 24.34 -3.64
C ALA A 273 11.69 23.15 -2.68
N ARG A 274 10.51 23.05 -2.06
CA ARG A 274 10.20 22.05 -1.03
C ARG A 274 9.94 20.64 -1.57
N VAL A 275 9.24 20.52 -2.70
CA VAL A 275 8.72 19.21 -3.17
C VAL A 275 9.11 18.90 -4.61
N SER A 276 9.73 17.74 -4.81
CA SER A 276 10.12 17.25 -6.12
C SER A 276 8.91 17.04 -7.03
N GLY A 277 9.00 17.57 -8.25
CA GLY A 277 7.97 17.43 -9.28
C GLY A 277 6.90 18.52 -9.29
N VAL A 278 6.87 19.45 -8.32
CA VAL A 278 5.85 20.52 -8.25
C VAL A 278 5.78 21.33 -9.54
N LYS A 279 6.92 21.79 -10.05
CA LYS A 279 6.97 22.56 -11.31
C LYS A 279 6.35 21.79 -12.49
N SER A 280 6.70 20.52 -12.66
CA SER A 280 6.13 19.66 -13.69
C SER A 280 4.63 19.43 -13.44
N GLY A 281 4.21 19.27 -12.18
CA GLY A 281 2.81 19.21 -11.77
C GLY A 281 2.02 20.43 -12.21
N GLY A 282 2.51 21.63 -11.93
CA GLY A 282 1.86 22.88 -12.33
C GLY A 282 1.70 23.04 -13.84
N ILE A 283 2.62 22.49 -14.63
CA ILE A 283 2.57 22.56 -16.11
C ILE A 283 1.70 21.46 -16.70
N TYR A 284 1.76 20.23 -16.20
CA TYR A 284 1.19 19.08 -16.90
C TYR A 284 -0.02 18.45 -16.20
N ALA A 285 -0.22 18.65 -14.89
CA ALA A 285 -1.30 17.97 -14.16
C ALA A 285 -2.68 18.56 -14.44
N GLY A 286 -2.77 19.84 -14.78
CA GLY A 286 -4.03 20.49 -15.15
C GLY A 286 -4.47 20.28 -16.60
N HIS A 287 -3.59 19.73 -17.45
CA HIS A 287 -3.88 19.42 -18.85
C HIS A 287 -4.42 18.00 -19.01
N ASP A 288 -4.82 17.65 -20.24
CA ASP A 288 -5.24 16.30 -20.58
C ASP A 288 -4.24 15.27 -20.04
N ASN A 289 -4.75 14.21 -19.40
CA ASN A 289 -4.00 13.20 -18.63
C ASN A 289 -2.93 12.39 -19.41
N HIS A 290 -2.52 12.82 -20.61
CA HIS A 290 -1.54 12.14 -21.46
C HIS A 290 -0.16 12.07 -20.81
N PHE A 291 0.29 13.16 -20.17
CA PHE A 291 1.61 13.20 -19.52
C PHE A 291 1.74 12.14 -18.43
N TYR A 292 0.69 11.96 -17.63
CA TYR A 292 0.64 10.96 -16.56
C TYR A 292 0.10 9.60 -17.02
N GLY A 293 -0.23 9.43 -18.30
CA GLY A 293 -0.71 8.18 -18.88
C GLY A 293 -2.01 7.64 -18.27
N HIS A 294 -2.80 8.44 -17.56
CA HIS A 294 -4.00 7.94 -16.89
C HIS A 294 -5.13 7.73 -17.90
N ARG A 295 -5.45 6.45 -18.19
CA ARG A 295 -6.45 5.98 -19.18
C ARG A 295 -6.15 6.30 -20.64
N LYS A 296 -5.28 7.27 -20.91
CA LYS A 296 -4.89 7.67 -22.27
C LYS A 296 -3.42 8.05 -22.27
N ILE A 297 -2.65 7.43 -23.17
CA ILE A 297 -1.23 7.70 -23.39
C ILE A 297 -1.02 8.10 -24.84
N LEU A 298 -0.24 9.15 -25.07
CA LEU A 298 0.24 9.55 -26.39
C LEU A 298 1.76 9.53 -26.38
N LYS A 299 2.37 9.03 -27.45
CA LYS A 299 3.80 9.18 -27.70
C LYS A 299 4.06 10.47 -28.49
N PRO A 300 5.22 11.11 -28.34
CA PRO A 300 5.64 12.19 -29.25
C PRO A 300 5.59 11.74 -30.72
N GLU A 301 5.23 12.64 -31.64
CA GLU A 301 5.06 12.29 -33.07
C GLU A 301 6.33 11.75 -33.72
N HIS A 302 7.49 12.26 -33.29
CA HIS A 302 8.81 11.89 -33.83
C HIS A 302 9.39 10.59 -33.26
N LEU A 303 8.73 9.96 -32.27
CA LEU A 303 9.16 8.68 -31.70
C LEU A 303 8.20 7.58 -32.13
N ASP A 304 8.68 6.37 -32.36
CA ASP A 304 7.81 5.19 -32.41
C ASP A 304 7.49 4.65 -31.00
N TRP A 305 6.68 3.59 -30.91
CA TRP A 305 6.30 3.02 -29.62
C TRP A 305 7.46 2.30 -28.91
N GLN A 306 8.40 1.73 -29.67
CA GLN A 306 9.57 1.07 -29.11
C GLN A 306 10.52 2.10 -28.50
N GLU A 307 10.85 3.15 -29.24
CA GLU A 307 11.67 4.27 -28.79
C GLU A 307 11.05 4.94 -27.56
N TYR A 308 9.73 5.18 -27.58
CA TYR A 308 9.03 5.77 -26.45
C TYR A 308 9.04 4.88 -25.21
N ALA A 309 8.84 3.57 -25.36
CA ALA A 309 8.93 2.63 -24.24
C ALA A 309 10.34 2.62 -23.62
N LEU A 310 11.39 2.61 -24.46
CA LEU A 310 12.78 2.67 -24.00
C LEU A 310 13.09 4.01 -23.30
N LEU A 311 12.57 5.12 -23.81
CA LEU A 311 12.70 6.44 -23.17
C LEU A 311 12.07 6.43 -21.77
N LEU A 312 10.83 5.93 -21.65
CA LEU A 312 10.13 5.85 -20.37
C LEU A 312 10.92 4.99 -19.38
N LEU A 313 11.33 3.79 -19.77
CA LEU A 313 12.15 2.91 -18.93
C LEU A 313 13.44 3.61 -18.48
N ASN A 314 14.13 4.31 -19.38
CA ASN A 314 15.39 4.97 -19.05
C ASN A 314 15.22 6.18 -18.10
N SER A 315 14.04 6.81 -18.12
CA SER A 315 13.72 7.97 -17.27
C SER A 315 13.34 7.61 -15.82
N MET A 316 12.98 6.35 -15.57
CA MET A 316 12.57 5.85 -14.25
C MET A 316 13.75 5.79 -13.27
N PRO A 317 13.49 5.94 -11.96
CA PRO A 317 14.45 5.56 -10.93
C PRO A 317 14.92 4.12 -11.13
N GLU A 318 16.15 3.81 -10.74
CA GLU A 318 16.78 2.56 -11.15
C GLU A 318 16.06 1.30 -10.65
N ASP A 319 15.58 1.31 -9.40
CA ASP A 319 14.85 0.18 -8.82
C ASP A 319 13.49 -0.03 -9.53
N ASP A 320 12.79 1.06 -9.89
CA ASP A 320 11.53 1.01 -10.64
C ASP A 320 11.74 0.56 -12.09
N ARG A 321 12.83 1.03 -12.72
CA ARG A 321 13.24 0.58 -14.05
C ARG A 321 13.49 -0.93 -14.06
N ILE A 322 14.20 -1.46 -13.07
CA ILE A 322 14.46 -2.92 -12.96
C ILE A 322 13.15 -3.68 -12.78
N LYS A 323 12.23 -3.16 -11.95
CA LYS A 323 10.91 -3.76 -11.75
C LYS A 323 10.09 -3.77 -13.06
N ALA A 324 10.01 -2.65 -13.77
CA ALA A 324 9.29 -2.56 -15.04
C ALA A 324 9.89 -3.48 -16.10
N ILE A 325 11.22 -3.59 -16.17
CA ILE A 325 11.90 -4.54 -17.07
C ILE A 325 11.54 -5.99 -16.70
N ASN A 326 11.51 -6.34 -15.41
CA ASN A 326 11.10 -7.67 -14.97
C ASN A 326 9.64 -7.98 -15.35
N GLU A 327 8.71 -7.03 -15.19
CA GLU A 327 7.32 -7.20 -15.61
C GLU A 327 7.21 -7.42 -17.13
N ILE A 328 7.98 -6.67 -17.93
CA ILE A 328 8.06 -6.88 -19.38
C ILE A 328 8.61 -8.27 -19.72
N ARG A 329 9.68 -8.73 -19.05
CA ARG A 329 10.22 -10.08 -19.24
C ARG A 329 9.18 -11.16 -18.94
N MET A 330 8.42 -11.01 -17.85
CA MET A 330 7.34 -11.93 -17.52
C MET A 330 6.24 -11.94 -18.58
N ALA A 331 5.83 -10.77 -19.10
CA ALA A 331 4.83 -10.68 -20.16
C ALA A 331 5.30 -11.35 -21.47
N ILE A 332 6.58 -11.18 -21.83
CA ILE A 332 7.18 -11.85 -22.99
C ILE A 332 7.26 -13.36 -22.77
N HIS A 333 7.68 -13.79 -21.57
CA HIS A 333 7.76 -15.20 -21.20
C HIS A 333 6.42 -15.93 -21.35
N GLN A 334 5.29 -15.29 -20.99
CA GLN A 334 3.96 -15.89 -21.12
C GLN A 334 3.60 -16.32 -22.54
N VAL A 335 4.14 -15.63 -23.56
CA VAL A 335 3.91 -15.91 -24.98
C VAL A 335 5.10 -16.61 -25.64
N SER A 336 6.17 -16.90 -24.89
CA SER A 336 7.36 -17.57 -25.42
C SER A 336 7.08 -19.04 -25.75
N PRO A 337 7.55 -19.56 -26.90
CA PRO A 337 7.50 -20.99 -27.20
C PRO A 337 8.37 -21.83 -26.25
N PHE A 338 9.30 -21.20 -25.53
CA PHE A 338 10.20 -21.83 -24.56
C PHE A 338 9.79 -21.55 -23.11
N ARG A 339 8.55 -21.12 -22.86
CA ARG A 339 8.08 -20.78 -21.51
C ARG A 339 8.19 -21.90 -20.47
N GLU A 340 8.26 -23.16 -20.92
CA GLU A 340 8.46 -24.32 -20.04
C GLU A 340 9.90 -24.40 -19.52
N GLU A 341 10.84 -23.70 -20.16
CA GLU A 341 12.24 -23.60 -19.75
C GLU A 341 12.42 -22.41 -18.80
N PRO A 342 12.76 -22.62 -17.51
CA PRO A 342 12.86 -21.54 -16.54
C PRO A 342 13.82 -20.42 -16.96
N VAL A 343 14.88 -20.77 -17.70
CA VAL A 343 15.90 -19.82 -18.16
C VAL A 343 15.38 -18.82 -19.19
N ASP A 344 14.22 -19.08 -19.83
CA ASP A 344 13.55 -18.15 -20.74
C ASP A 344 13.17 -16.84 -20.02
N CYS A 345 12.94 -16.90 -18.70
CA CYS A 345 12.62 -15.73 -17.88
C CYS A 345 13.62 -15.54 -16.73
N VAL A 346 14.65 -14.73 -16.96
CA VAL A 346 15.59 -14.30 -15.91
C VAL A 346 15.18 -12.94 -15.35
N LEU A 347 14.85 -12.91 -14.06
CA LEU A 347 14.48 -11.70 -13.34
C LEU A 347 15.63 -11.23 -12.46
N TRP A 348 15.74 -9.93 -12.22
CA TRP A 348 16.72 -9.37 -11.28
C TRP A 348 16.01 -8.94 -9.99
N VAL A 349 16.37 -9.56 -8.87
CA VAL A 349 15.65 -9.38 -7.59
C VAL A 349 16.61 -8.97 -6.48
N LYS A 350 16.14 -8.17 -5.51
CA LYS A 350 16.97 -7.74 -4.38
C LYS A 350 17.35 -8.96 -3.53
N ASN A 351 18.58 -8.97 -3.01
CA ASN A 351 19.05 -10.03 -2.13
C ASN A 351 18.16 -10.25 -0.90
N SER A 352 17.48 -9.22 -0.40
CA SER A 352 16.53 -9.31 0.72
C SER A 352 15.30 -10.16 0.42
N GLN A 353 15.00 -10.42 -0.86
CA GLN A 353 13.88 -11.27 -1.27
C GLN A 353 14.26 -12.74 -1.37
N LEU A 354 15.56 -13.07 -1.25
CA LEU A 354 16.07 -14.42 -1.37
C LEU A 354 16.32 -15.05 0.01
N MET A 355 15.82 -16.28 0.17
CA MET A 355 16.03 -17.09 1.36
C MET A 355 16.74 -18.40 0.99
N PRO A 356 17.78 -18.80 1.74
CA PRO A 356 18.32 -20.14 1.60
C PRO A 356 17.30 -21.18 2.06
N ASN A 357 17.34 -22.36 1.46
CA ASN A 357 16.55 -23.51 1.87
C ASN A 357 17.21 -24.27 3.04
N ASP A 358 16.39 -24.84 3.92
CA ASP A 358 16.85 -25.55 5.13
C ASP A 358 17.50 -26.92 4.82
N TYR A 359 17.33 -27.43 3.61
CA TYR A 359 17.77 -28.76 3.19
C TYR A 359 19.16 -28.79 2.54
N ASN A 360 19.97 -27.72 2.69
CA ASN A 360 21.18 -27.52 1.88
C ASN A 360 22.49 -27.49 2.69
N PRO A 361 23.14 -28.65 2.88
CA PRO A 361 24.39 -28.79 3.64
C PRO A 361 25.63 -28.43 2.77
N ASN A 362 25.56 -27.31 2.05
CA ASN A 362 26.50 -26.98 1.00
C ASN A 362 27.82 -26.43 1.54
N ASN A 363 28.84 -27.29 1.66
CA ASN A 363 30.22 -26.90 1.95
C ASN A 363 31.06 -27.01 0.65
N VAL A 364 31.45 -25.88 0.06
CA VAL A 364 32.38 -25.83 -1.09
C VAL A 364 33.80 -25.62 -0.59
N ALA A 365 34.76 -26.32 -1.19
CA ALA A 365 36.17 -26.13 -0.86
C ALA A 365 36.62 -24.69 -1.16
N PRO A 366 37.40 -24.03 -0.28
CA PRO A 366 37.79 -22.63 -0.44
C PRO A 366 38.40 -22.23 -1.80
N PRO A 367 39.19 -23.06 -2.51
CA PRO A 367 39.72 -22.73 -3.84
C PRO A 367 38.63 -22.59 -4.92
N GLU A 368 37.64 -23.48 -4.93
CA GLU A 368 36.54 -23.48 -5.90
C GLU A 368 35.63 -22.25 -5.70
N LYS A 369 35.40 -21.87 -4.44
CA LYS A 369 34.66 -20.63 -4.10
C LYS A 369 35.37 -19.39 -4.64
N LYS A 370 36.70 -19.32 -4.53
CA LYS A 370 37.51 -18.21 -5.07
C LYS A 370 37.48 -18.17 -6.60
N LEU A 371 37.52 -19.32 -7.27
CA LEU A 371 37.40 -19.38 -8.73
C LEU A 371 36.01 -18.94 -9.21
N LEU A 372 34.94 -19.38 -8.54
CA LEU A 372 33.58 -18.95 -8.84
C LEU A 372 33.41 -17.44 -8.64
N GLN A 373 33.98 -16.87 -7.57
CA GLN A 373 33.99 -15.43 -7.36
C GLN A 373 34.72 -14.70 -8.50
N LYS A 374 35.92 -15.15 -8.86
CA LYS A 374 36.69 -14.56 -9.95
C LYS A 374 35.94 -14.60 -11.28
N SER A 375 35.26 -15.71 -11.59
CA SER A 375 34.43 -15.81 -12.81
C SER A 375 33.25 -14.84 -12.77
N ILE A 376 32.52 -14.71 -11.65
CA ILE A 376 31.43 -13.73 -11.55
C ILE A 376 31.94 -12.29 -11.65
N GLU A 377 33.14 -12.00 -11.13
CA GLU A 377 33.76 -10.67 -11.21
C GLU A 377 34.20 -10.31 -12.64
N ILE A 378 34.70 -11.27 -13.42
CA ILE A 378 35.20 -11.06 -14.79
C ILE A 378 34.06 -11.19 -15.82
N ASP A 379 33.31 -12.29 -15.76
CA ASP A 379 32.35 -12.71 -16.79
C ASP A 379 30.91 -12.33 -16.46
N GLY A 380 30.64 -11.97 -15.19
CA GLY A 380 29.28 -11.77 -14.70
C GLY A 380 28.54 -13.06 -14.37
N PHE A 381 27.24 -12.96 -14.10
CA PHE A 381 26.40 -14.13 -13.87
C PHE A 381 26.04 -14.77 -15.21
N THR A 382 26.67 -15.88 -15.52
CA THR A 382 26.36 -16.70 -16.71
C THR A 382 25.25 -17.73 -16.44
N GLN A 383 24.98 -18.02 -15.17
CA GLN A 383 23.92 -18.92 -14.73
C GLN A 383 23.09 -18.23 -13.63
N PRO A 384 21.76 -18.12 -13.79
CA PRO A 384 20.91 -17.54 -12.76
C PRO A 384 20.87 -18.43 -11.50
N ILE A 385 20.41 -17.85 -10.40
CA ILE A 385 20.05 -18.59 -9.20
C ILE A 385 18.66 -19.17 -9.43
N VAL A 386 18.48 -20.46 -9.18
CA VAL A 386 17.19 -21.12 -9.34
C VAL A 386 16.42 -20.93 -8.05
N VAL A 387 15.24 -20.34 -8.15
CA VAL A 387 14.39 -20.01 -7.01
C VAL A 387 12.99 -20.54 -7.19
N THR A 388 12.20 -20.46 -6.12
CA THR A 388 10.77 -20.74 -6.15
C THR A 388 10.00 -19.81 -5.23
N HIS A 389 8.76 -19.50 -5.58
CA HIS A 389 7.91 -18.62 -4.78
C HIS A 389 7.42 -19.29 -3.50
N THR A 390 7.46 -18.54 -2.40
CA THR A 390 6.83 -18.89 -1.13
C THR A 390 5.58 -18.04 -0.90
N ASP A 391 4.73 -18.45 0.05
CA ASP A 391 3.46 -17.78 0.37
C ASP A 391 3.62 -16.33 0.89
N LYS A 392 4.85 -15.88 1.19
CA LYS A 392 5.15 -14.60 1.84
C LYS A 392 5.87 -13.58 0.94
N ASN A 393 5.71 -13.65 -0.39
CA ASN A 393 6.46 -12.83 -1.36
C ASN A 393 8.00 -12.97 -1.27
N ALA A 394 8.50 -13.97 -0.54
CA ALA A 394 9.91 -14.35 -0.52
C ALA A 394 10.17 -15.47 -1.53
N MET A 395 11.41 -15.56 -2.01
CA MET A 395 11.86 -16.57 -2.95
C MET A 395 12.88 -17.48 -2.27
N GLU A 396 12.60 -18.77 -2.25
CA GLU A 396 13.51 -19.78 -1.70
C GLU A 396 14.50 -20.25 -2.76
N ILE A 397 15.79 -20.30 -2.42
CA ILE A 397 16.86 -20.75 -3.30
C ILE A 397 16.81 -22.28 -3.39
N VAL A 398 16.56 -22.79 -4.60
CA VAL A 398 16.64 -24.22 -4.93
C VAL A 398 18.06 -24.58 -5.33
N ASP A 399 18.67 -23.76 -6.19
CA ASP A 399 20.04 -23.96 -6.66
C ASP A 399 20.78 -22.63 -6.87
N GLY A 400 22.10 -22.65 -6.67
CA GLY A 400 22.95 -21.47 -6.82
C GLY A 400 23.26 -20.76 -5.51
N PHE A 401 23.12 -21.44 -4.36
CA PHE A 401 23.43 -20.89 -3.03
C PHE A 401 24.81 -20.22 -2.94
N HIS A 402 25.85 -20.83 -3.50
CA HIS A 402 27.19 -20.21 -3.52
C HIS A 402 27.27 -18.96 -4.39
N ARG A 403 26.52 -18.89 -5.49
CA ARG A 403 26.42 -17.69 -6.34
C ARG A 403 25.69 -16.56 -5.59
N HIS A 404 24.64 -16.89 -4.86
CA HIS A 404 23.98 -15.97 -3.92
C HIS A 404 24.96 -15.45 -2.86
N GLU A 405 25.67 -16.33 -2.16
CA GLU A 405 26.63 -15.95 -1.11
C GLU A 405 27.76 -15.04 -1.62
N ILE A 406 28.30 -15.34 -2.80
CA ILE A 406 29.34 -14.52 -3.44
C ILE A 406 28.79 -13.16 -3.86
N GLY A 407 27.62 -13.14 -4.52
CA GLY A 407 26.97 -11.91 -4.95
C GLY A 407 26.57 -11.01 -3.78
N LYS A 408 26.25 -11.60 -2.63
CA LYS A 408 25.97 -10.90 -1.37
C LYS A 408 27.23 -10.40 -0.66
N GLY A 409 28.28 -11.21 -0.63
CA GLY A 409 29.45 -11.02 0.24
C GLY A 409 30.61 -10.21 -0.35
N SER A 410 30.78 -10.17 -1.68
CA SER A 410 31.89 -9.44 -2.31
C SER A 410 31.58 -7.94 -2.44
N SER A 411 32.47 -7.08 -1.94
CA SER A 411 32.32 -5.62 -2.01
C SER A 411 32.34 -5.08 -3.45
N SER A 412 33.16 -5.67 -4.32
CA SER A 412 33.23 -5.33 -5.75
C SER A 412 31.91 -5.65 -6.46
N LEU A 413 31.35 -6.83 -6.19
CA LEU A 413 30.08 -7.27 -6.75
C LEU A 413 28.91 -6.50 -6.17
N LYS A 414 28.93 -6.14 -4.89
CA LYS A 414 27.87 -5.35 -4.27
C LYS A 414 27.72 -3.98 -4.93
N LEU A 415 28.82 -3.33 -5.31
CA LEU A 415 28.79 -2.06 -6.03
C LEU A 415 28.25 -2.23 -7.46
N ARG A 416 28.71 -3.27 -8.19
CA ARG A 416 28.30 -3.53 -9.57
C ARG A 416 26.84 -3.99 -9.70
N LEU A 417 26.40 -4.87 -8.81
CA LEU A 417 25.09 -5.52 -8.85
C LEU A 417 24.03 -4.76 -8.04
N LYS A 418 24.47 -3.80 -7.20
CA LYS A 418 23.58 -2.91 -6.41
C LYS A 418 22.56 -3.67 -5.56
N GLY A 419 22.98 -4.83 -5.08
CA GLY A 419 22.16 -5.73 -4.26
C GLY A 419 21.15 -6.57 -5.04
N TYR A 420 21.16 -6.55 -6.38
CA TYR A 420 20.33 -7.41 -7.21
C TYR A 420 21.06 -8.68 -7.63
N LEU A 421 20.31 -9.77 -7.77
CA LEU A 421 20.81 -11.05 -8.26
C LEU A 421 19.88 -11.60 -9.34
N PRO A 422 20.43 -12.24 -10.39
CA PRO A 422 19.62 -12.82 -11.45
C PRO A 422 19.05 -14.15 -10.98
N VAL A 423 17.75 -14.32 -11.16
CA VAL A 423 17.00 -15.51 -10.75
C VAL A 423 16.14 -16.04 -11.86
N THR A 424 15.91 -17.34 -11.83
CA THR A 424 14.90 -18.03 -12.63
C THR A 424 13.96 -18.79 -11.70
N CYS A 425 12.66 -18.74 -11.98
CA CYS A 425 11.66 -19.35 -11.10
C CYS A 425 11.28 -20.74 -11.60
N LEU A 426 11.36 -21.73 -10.72
CA LEU A 426 10.73 -23.03 -10.92
C LEU A 426 9.27 -22.98 -10.49
N GLU A 427 8.38 -23.20 -11.44
CA GLU A 427 6.97 -23.45 -11.16
C GLU A 427 6.77 -24.90 -10.65
N GLY A 428 6.01 -25.06 -9.57
CA GLY A 428 5.71 -26.39 -9.03
C GLY A 428 5.26 -26.39 -7.57
N THR A 429 4.58 -27.47 -7.20
CA THR A 429 4.18 -27.76 -5.82
C THR A 429 5.41 -28.00 -4.94
N ARG A 430 5.28 -27.80 -3.61
CA ARG A 430 6.37 -28.01 -2.63
C ARG A 430 7.16 -29.31 -2.87
N ASN A 431 6.49 -30.40 -3.20
CA ASN A 431 7.10 -31.72 -3.41
C ASN A 431 7.96 -31.75 -4.68
N GLN A 432 7.51 -31.11 -5.77
CA GLN A 432 8.27 -30.99 -7.01
C GLN A 432 9.53 -30.13 -6.80
N ARG A 433 9.47 -29.14 -5.90
CA ARG A 433 10.60 -28.26 -5.55
C ARG A 433 11.70 -29.01 -4.80
N ILE A 434 11.30 -29.84 -3.84
CA ILE A 434 12.21 -30.74 -3.11
C ILE A 434 12.90 -31.70 -4.08
N ALA A 435 12.13 -32.34 -4.97
CA ALA A 435 12.68 -33.23 -5.99
C ALA A 435 13.65 -32.52 -6.96
N ALA A 436 13.34 -31.29 -7.39
CA ALA A 436 14.23 -30.50 -8.25
C ALA A 436 15.56 -30.15 -7.56
N THR A 437 15.51 -29.75 -6.29
CA THR A 437 16.71 -29.48 -5.47
C THR A 437 17.63 -30.70 -5.42
N ILE A 438 17.07 -31.89 -5.19
CA ILE A 438 17.82 -33.14 -5.15
C ILE A 438 18.41 -33.47 -6.51
N ARG A 439 17.62 -33.37 -7.59
CA ARG A 439 18.11 -33.62 -8.96
C ARG A 439 19.32 -32.74 -9.28
N HIS A 440 19.28 -31.44 -8.95
CA HIS A 440 20.41 -30.53 -9.17
C HIS A 440 21.65 -30.87 -8.34
N ASN A 441 21.47 -31.27 -7.08
CA ASN A 441 22.59 -31.64 -6.21
C ASN A 441 23.22 -32.99 -6.60
N ARG A 442 22.38 -33.98 -6.93
CA ARG A 442 22.80 -35.33 -7.34
C ARG A 442 23.49 -35.30 -8.70
N ALA A 443 22.99 -34.51 -9.66
CA ALA A 443 23.65 -34.30 -10.96
C ALA A 443 25.06 -33.67 -10.83
N ARG A 444 25.36 -33.02 -9.70
CA ARG A 444 26.68 -32.43 -9.40
C ARG A 444 27.59 -33.34 -8.56
N GLY A 445 27.18 -34.58 -8.28
CA GLY A 445 28.02 -35.58 -7.60
C GLY A 445 28.15 -35.43 -6.09
N ARG A 446 27.24 -34.71 -5.41
CA ARG A 446 27.24 -34.59 -3.94
C ARG A 446 26.30 -35.63 -3.30
N HIS A 447 26.87 -36.66 -2.68
CA HIS A 447 26.13 -37.74 -2.02
C HIS A 447 26.16 -37.59 -0.49
N GLN A 448 25.19 -36.87 0.09
CA GLN A 448 24.96 -36.96 1.54
C GLN A 448 23.77 -37.89 1.82
N ILE A 449 24.08 -39.09 2.29
CA ILE A 449 23.12 -40.20 2.48
C ILE A 449 22.04 -39.83 3.53
N THR A 450 22.41 -39.12 4.59
CA THR A 450 21.52 -38.81 5.73
C THR A 450 20.41 -37.84 5.34
N ALA A 451 20.74 -36.72 4.68
CA ALA A 451 19.75 -35.74 4.22
C ALA A 451 18.80 -36.35 3.16
N MET A 452 19.32 -37.25 2.33
CA MET A 452 18.54 -37.92 1.29
C MET A 452 17.52 -38.92 1.87
N SER A 453 17.84 -39.59 2.98
CA SER A 453 16.91 -40.46 3.72
C SER A 453 15.74 -39.70 4.32
N GLU A 454 15.99 -38.54 4.95
CA GLU A 454 14.93 -37.71 5.53
C GLU A 454 13.95 -37.20 4.46
N ILE A 455 14.46 -36.82 3.29
CA ILE A 455 13.62 -36.35 2.17
C ILE A 455 12.80 -37.48 1.56
N VAL A 456 13.38 -38.68 1.35
CA VAL A 456 12.62 -39.84 0.85
C VAL A 456 11.47 -40.19 1.80
N ARG A 457 11.69 -40.06 3.12
CA ARG A 457 10.63 -40.20 4.12
C ARG A 457 9.56 -39.12 4.00
N GLU A 458 9.94 -37.84 3.89
CA GLU A 458 9.00 -36.73 3.75
C GLU A 458 8.13 -36.90 2.48
N LEU A 459 8.73 -37.24 1.33
CA LEU A 459 8.00 -37.48 0.09
C LEU A 459 7.05 -38.68 0.18
N SER A 460 7.44 -39.75 0.88
CA SER A 460 6.58 -40.91 1.12
C SER A 460 5.42 -40.57 2.06
N GLN A 461 5.63 -39.76 3.10
CA GLN A 461 4.56 -39.28 4.00
C GLN A 461 3.57 -38.36 3.27
N LEU A 462 4.04 -37.65 2.24
CA LEU A 462 3.22 -36.83 1.35
C LEU A 462 2.54 -37.65 0.23
N GLY A 463 2.57 -38.98 0.31
CA GLY A 463 1.80 -39.88 -0.55
C GLY A 463 2.44 -40.24 -1.90
N TRP A 464 3.74 -40.02 -2.09
CA TRP A 464 4.44 -40.47 -3.29
C TRP A 464 4.81 -41.96 -3.18
N ASP A 465 4.56 -42.73 -4.25
CA ASP A 465 4.97 -44.13 -4.33
C ASP A 465 6.47 -44.29 -4.68
N ASP A 466 7.00 -45.48 -4.40
CA ASP A 466 8.44 -45.77 -4.56
C ASP A 466 8.93 -45.65 -6.00
N ASN A 467 8.08 -46.00 -6.98
CA ASN A 467 8.40 -45.89 -8.40
C ASN A 467 8.51 -44.42 -8.82
N LYS A 468 7.61 -43.58 -8.32
CA LYS A 468 7.61 -42.14 -8.56
C LYS A 468 8.80 -41.46 -7.89
N ILE A 469 9.13 -41.82 -6.65
CA ILE A 469 10.32 -41.32 -5.95
C ILE A 469 11.60 -41.72 -6.69
N GLY A 470 11.72 -43.00 -7.07
CA GLY A 470 12.87 -43.52 -7.81
C GLY A 470 13.07 -42.80 -9.15
N LYS A 471 11.99 -42.66 -9.93
CA LYS A 471 12.02 -41.98 -11.23
C LYS A 471 12.38 -40.49 -11.11
N GLU A 472 11.82 -39.77 -10.15
CA GLU A 472 12.03 -38.33 -10.00
C GLU A 472 13.38 -37.99 -9.36
N LEU A 473 13.94 -38.86 -8.52
CA LEU A 473 15.23 -38.62 -7.87
C LEU A 473 16.41 -39.34 -8.56
N GLY A 474 16.14 -40.13 -9.61
CA GLY A 474 17.16 -40.90 -10.34
C GLY A 474 17.78 -42.01 -9.48
N MET A 475 16.95 -42.67 -8.67
CA MET A 475 17.32 -43.77 -7.77
C MET A 475 16.76 -45.10 -8.30
N ASP A 476 17.49 -46.19 -8.11
CA ASP A 476 16.92 -47.52 -8.31
C ASP A 476 15.97 -47.92 -7.16
N SER A 477 15.14 -48.94 -7.38
CA SER A 477 14.15 -49.38 -6.41
C SER A 477 14.77 -49.81 -5.08
N ASP A 478 15.96 -50.41 -5.12
CA ASP A 478 16.66 -50.90 -3.93
C ASP A 478 17.27 -49.74 -3.12
N GLU A 479 17.70 -48.67 -3.79
CA GLU A 479 18.24 -47.45 -3.19
C GLU A 479 17.14 -46.67 -2.46
N VAL A 480 15.96 -46.49 -3.09
CA VAL A 480 14.79 -45.87 -2.43
C VAL A 480 14.41 -46.65 -1.18
N LEU A 481 14.41 -47.97 -1.26
CA LEU A 481 14.05 -48.86 -0.16
C LEU A 481 15.09 -48.83 0.96
N ARG A 482 16.39 -48.80 0.64
CA ARG A 482 17.48 -48.61 1.62
C ARG A 482 17.40 -47.27 2.33
N LEU A 483 17.11 -46.19 1.61
CA LEU A 483 17.01 -44.85 2.21
C LEU A 483 15.79 -44.69 3.12
N LYS A 484 14.68 -45.38 2.83
CA LYS A 484 13.56 -45.54 3.78
C LYS A 484 13.96 -46.29 5.06
N GLN A 485 14.84 -47.29 4.93
CA GLN A 485 15.24 -48.18 6.03
C GLN A 485 16.20 -47.56 7.05
N ILE A 486 16.88 -46.45 6.73
CA ILE A 486 17.96 -45.89 7.57
C ILE A 486 17.49 -45.46 8.97
N ASN A 487 16.19 -45.28 9.24
CA ASN A 487 15.68 -44.89 10.57
C ASN A 487 14.46 -45.69 11.09
N GLY A 488 14.11 -46.85 10.54
CA GLY A 488 12.78 -47.46 10.79
C GLY A 488 12.73 -48.98 10.86
N LEU A 489 13.47 -49.61 11.77
CA LEU A 489 13.46 -51.07 11.94
C LEU A 489 12.20 -51.59 12.68
N GLN A 490 11.39 -50.70 13.29
CA GLN A 490 10.24 -51.07 14.14
C GLN A 490 8.91 -51.16 13.37
N GLU A 491 8.68 -50.37 12.32
CA GLU A 491 7.40 -50.38 11.59
C GLU A 491 7.22 -51.61 10.68
N LEU A 492 8.31 -52.25 10.27
CA LEU A 492 8.33 -53.45 9.43
C LEU A 492 7.76 -54.70 10.12
N PHE A 493 7.56 -54.68 11.44
CA PHE A 493 7.07 -55.81 12.23
C PHE A 493 5.68 -55.59 12.84
N ALA A 494 5.01 -54.46 12.56
CA ALA A 494 3.70 -54.15 13.13
C ALA A 494 2.59 -55.14 12.67
N ASP A 495 2.69 -55.70 11.47
CA ASP A 495 1.65 -56.54 10.85
C ASP A 495 1.98 -58.04 10.78
N ARG A 496 3.01 -58.52 11.50
CA ARG A 496 3.32 -59.95 11.55
C ARG A 496 2.62 -60.65 12.72
N GLN A 497 1.73 -61.60 12.40
CA GLN A 497 1.18 -62.53 13.40
C GLN A 497 2.22 -63.60 13.81
N TYR A 498 2.29 -63.89 15.11
CA TYR A 498 3.16 -64.94 15.67
C TYR A 498 2.84 -66.33 15.12
N SER A 499 3.88 -67.15 14.90
CA SER A 499 3.72 -68.54 14.45
C SER A 499 3.09 -69.43 15.54
N ARG A 500 2.27 -70.40 15.12
CA ARG A 500 1.51 -71.28 16.03
C ARG A 500 2.40 -72.31 16.73
N ALA A 501 2.14 -72.52 18.01
CA ALA A 501 2.74 -73.57 18.83
C ALA A 501 2.14 -74.96 18.52
N TRP A 502 2.94 -76.01 18.75
CA TRP A 502 2.58 -77.43 18.54
C TRP A 502 2.68 -78.22 19.85
N THR A 503 1.97 -79.36 19.93
CA THR A 503 2.09 -80.36 21.01
C THR A 503 1.81 -81.77 20.45
N VAL A 504 2.14 -82.81 21.22
CA VAL A 504 2.05 -84.25 20.87
C VAL A 504 1.06 -84.89 21.87
N LYS A 505 0.08 -85.71 21.53
CA LYS A 505 0.01 -86.88 20.64
C LYS A 505 -1.26 -86.87 19.80
#